data_AF-V5KWY6-F1
#
_entry.id   AF-V5KWY6-F1
#
_cell.length_a   1.000
_cell.length_b   1.000
_cell.length_c   1.000
_cell.angle_alpha   90.00
_cell.angle_beta   90.00
_cell.angle_gamma   90.00
#
_symmetry.space_group_name_H-M   'P 1'
#
loop_
_entity.id
_entity.type
_entity.pdbx_description
1 polymer ?
#
loop_
_entity_poly.entity_id
_entity_poly.type
_entity_poly.pdbx_seq_one_letter_code
_entity_poly.pdbx_strand_id
1 'polypeptide(L)'
;GGPSVSSAPDFYPEADILHCGEAGDSTTRLWEYIDRTIERPSEQLILRTVERLPLTQFPSPAYHLIDVMQYLLGSVQFSSGCPYTCEFCDIPGLYGRNPRLKSPEQIIHELDQLADGG
;
A
#
# COMPACT_ATOMS: atom_id res chain seq x y z
N GLY A 1 -9.08 0.10 -1.07
CA GLY A 1 -7.95 -0.49 -0.32
C GLY A 1 -7.46 0.47 0.74
N GLY A 2 -6.26 0.25 1.29
CA GLY A 2 -5.68 1.10 2.33
C GLY A 2 -6.09 0.71 3.76
N PRO A 3 -5.59 1.43 4.80
CA PRO A 3 -5.74 1.03 6.20
C PRO A 3 -7.20 0.92 6.64
N SER A 4 -8.06 1.85 6.23
CA SER A 4 -9.48 1.82 6.61
C SER A 4 -10.24 0.63 6.01
N VAL A 5 -10.06 0.35 4.71
CA VAL A 5 -10.67 -0.84 4.07
C VAL A 5 -10.09 -2.13 4.64
N SER A 6 -8.82 -2.12 5.02
CA SER A 6 -8.15 -3.28 5.60
C SER A 6 -8.65 -3.60 7.02
N SER A 7 -8.96 -2.58 7.81
CA SER A 7 -9.47 -2.74 9.18
C SER A 7 -10.98 -2.99 9.25
N ALA A 8 -11.75 -2.42 8.31
CA ALA A 8 -13.21 -2.45 8.34
C ALA A 8 -13.81 -2.61 6.92
N PRO A 9 -13.60 -3.75 6.24
CA PRO A 9 -14.07 -3.95 4.86
C PRO A 9 -15.59 -3.88 4.73
N ASP A 10 -16.33 -4.31 5.75
CA ASP A 10 -17.80 -4.34 5.74
C ASP A 10 -18.43 -2.92 5.67
N PHE A 11 -17.65 -1.87 5.92
CA PHE A 11 -18.09 -0.47 5.77
C PHE A 11 -18.07 0.01 4.31
N TYR A 12 -17.62 -0.82 3.37
CA TYR A 12 -17.50 -0.49 1.95
C TYR A 12 -18.31 -1.45 1.06
N PRO A 13 -19.62 -1.67 1.31
CA PRO A 13 -20.43 -2.64 0.56
C PRO A 13 -20.65 -2.24 -0.91
N GLU A 14 -20.48 -0.98 -1.26
CA GLU A 14 -20.71 -0.44 -2.61
C GLU A 14 -19.56 -0.72 -3.59
N ALA A 15 -18.37 -1.01 -3.08
CA ALA A 15 -17.20 -1.29 -3.92
C ALA A 15 -17.25 -2.74 -4.43
N ASP A 16 -16.93 -2.95 -5.70
CA ASP A 16 -16.94 -4.30 -6.27
C ASP A 16 -15.74 -5.15 -5.83
N ILE A 17 -14.61 -4.48 -5.59
CA ILE A 17 -13.36 -5.14 -5.26
C ILE A 17 -12.69 -4.39 -4.11
N LEU A 18 -12.41 -5.10 -3.02
CA LEU A 18 -11.67 -4.62 -1.88
C LEU A 18 -10.29 -5.27 -1.84
N HIS A 19 -9.25 -4.45 -1.90
CA HIS A 19 -7.87 -4.87 -1.62
C HIS A 19 -7.54 -4.56 -0.15
N CYS A 20 -7.31 -5.59 0.65
CA CYS A 20 -7.09 -5.51 2.09
C CYS A 20 -5.69 -6.01 2.45
N GLY A 21 -4.92 -5.17 3.17
CA GLY A 21 -3.53 -5.42 3.50
C GLY A 21 -2.56 -4.61 2.64
N GLU A 22 -1.27 -4.72 2.94
CA GLU A 22 -0.21 -4.09 2.15
C GLU A 22 -0.02 -4.76 0.78
N ALA A 23 0.78 -4.13 -0.07
CA ALA A 23 1.19 -4.71 -1.34
C ALA A 23 1.81 -6.11 -1.14
N GLY A 24 1.37 -7.07 -1.95
CA GLY A 24 1.73 -8.48 -1.83
C GLY A 24 0.99 -9.36 -2.82
N ASP A 25 0.81 -10.63 -2.49
CA ASP A 25 0.10 -11.63 -3.30
C ASP A 25 -1.30 -11.19 -3.77
N SER A 26 -2.06 -10.53 -2.88
CA SER A 26 -3.38 -9.99 -3.20
C SER A 26 -3.35 -8.89 -4.27
N THR A 27 -2.25 -8.13 -4.35
CA THR A 27 -2.05 -7.09 -5.38
C THR A 27 -1.84 -7.73 -6.74
N THR A 28 -1.03 -8.78 -6.83
CA THR A 28 -0.86 -9.56 -8.06
C THR A 28 -2.18 -10.19 -8.50
N ARG A 29 -2.92 -10.79 -7.55
CA ARG A 29 -4.25 -11.37 -7.84
C ARG A 29 -5.25 -10.33 -8.35
N LEU A 30 -5.17 -9.10 -7.85
CA LEU A 30 -5.99 -7.99 -8.37
C LEU A 30 -5.65 -7.70 -9.83
N TRP A 31 -4.36 -7.59 -10.17
CA TRP A 31 -3.91 -7.38 -11.54
C TRP A 31 -4.32 -8.53 -12.47
N GLU A 32 -4.09 -9.76 -12.05
CA GLU A 32 -4.51 -10.96 -12.80
C GLU A 32 -6.03 -10.99 -13.05
N TYR A 33 -6.83 -10.50 -12.10
CA TYR A 33 -8.27 -10.41 -12.26
C TYR A 33 -8.65 -9.38 -13.33
N ILE A 34 -8.12 -8.16 -13.25
CA ILE A 34 -8.44 -7.09 -14.21
C ILE A 34 -7.87 -7.36 -15.61
N ASP A 35 -6.76 -8.09 -15.72
CA ASP A 35 -6.19 -8.52 -17.01
C ASP A 35 -7.07 -9.56 -17.70
N ARG A 36 -7.83 -10.35 -16.93
CA ARG A 36 -8.74 -11.38 -17.46
C ARG A 36 -10.07 -10.80 -17.90
N THR A 37 -10.57 -9.77 -17.23
CA THR A 37 -11.90 -9.20 -17.50
C THR A 37 -12.04 -7.77 -16.99
N ILE A 38 -12.86 -6.99 -17.71
CA ILE A 38 -13.34 -5.68 -17.29
C ILE A 38 -14.79 -5.72 -16.78
N GLU A 39 -15.42 -6.90 -16.82
CA GLU A 39 -16.79 -7.10 -16.33
C GLU A 39 -16.84 -6.95 -14.82
N ARG A 40 -17.94 -6.38 -14.32
CA ARG A 40 -18.21 -6.26 -12.89
C ARG A 40 -18.39 -7.67 -12.28
N PRO A 41 -17.74 -8.01 -11.16
CA PRO A 41 -17.97 -9.29 -10.51
C PRO A 41 -19.42 -9.42 -10.04
N SER A 42 -19.96 -10.63 -10.06
CA SER A 42 -21.34 -10.92 -9.60
C SER A 42 -21.51 -10.79 -8.08
N GLU A 43 -20.40 -10.82 -7.34
CA GLU A 43 -20.33 -10.63 -5.90
C GLU A 43 -19.08 -9.81 -5.54
N GLN A 44 -19.09 -9.13 -4.40
CA GLN A 44 -17.93 -8.34 -3.97
C GLN A 44 -16.71 -9.24 -3.76
N LEU A 45 -15.60 -8.88 -4.39
CA LEU A 45 -14.32 -9.60 -4.25
C LEU A 45 -13.47 -8.96 -3.16
N ILE A 46 -13.21 -9.68 -2.07
CA ILE A 46 -12.30 -9.23 -1.01
C ILE A 46 -10.97 -9.96 -1.13
N LEU A 47 -9.96 -9.26 -1.64
CA LEU A 47 -8.60 -9.76 -1.82
C LEU A 47 -7.76 -9.38 -0.60
N ARG A 48 -7.42 -10.37 0.23
CA ARG A 48 -6.61 -10.17 1.45
C ARG A 48 -5.17 -10.59 1.22
N THR A 49 -4.23 -9.71 1.56
CA THR A 49 -2.79 -10.01 1.52
C THR A 49 -2.44 -11.03 2.58
N VAL A 50 -1.83 -12.14 2.16
CA VAL A 50 -1.25 -13.15 3.05
C VAL A 50 0.27 -13.04 3.02
N GLU A 51 0.83 -12.98 1.82
CA GLU A 51 2.26 -12.81 1.60
C GLU A 51 2.55 -11.38 1.17
N ARG A 52 3.19 -10.62 2.07
CA ARG A 52 3.56 -9.24 1.80
C ARG A 52 4.79 -9.18 0.90
N LEU A 53 4.78 -8.28 -0.08
CA LEU A 53 5.96 -7.95 -0.85
C LEU A 53 7.04 -7.34 0.09
N PRO A 54 8.32 -7.73 -0.02
CA PRO A 54 9.40 -7.06 0.70
C PRO A 54 9.50 -5.58 0.32
N LEU A 55 9.70 -4.68 1.27
CA LEU A 55 9.84 -3.24 0.98
C LEU A 55 11.01 -2.93 0.04
N THR A 56 12.05 -3.76 0.05
CA THR A 56 13.19 -3.66 -0.87
C THR A 56 12.83 -3.93 -2.33
N GLN A 57 11.65 -4.49 -2.59
CA GLN A 57 11.12 -4.75 -3.92
C GLN A 57 9.99 -3.79 -4.30
N PHE A 58 9.65 -2.82 -3.43
CA PHE A 58 8.68 -1.80 -3.79
C PHE A 58 9.31 -0.90 -4.86
N PRO A 59 8.57 -0.60 -5.94
CA PRO A 59 8.99 0.43 -6.87
C PRO A 59 8.97 1.79 -6.16
N SER A 60 9.77 2.74 -6.66
CA SER A 60 9.57 4.13 -6.28
C SER A 60 8.13 4.56 -6.61
N PRO A 61 7.47 5.34 -5.73
CA PRO A 61 6.20 5.95 -6.06
C PRO A 61 6.33 6.72 -7.38
N ALA A 62 5.25 6.74 -8.17
CA ALA A 62 5.25 7.37 -9.49
C ALA A 62 5.19 8.91 -9.39
N TYR A 63 6.17 9.53 -8.74
CA TYR A 63 6.24 10.99 -8.52
C TYR A 63 6.18 11.77 -9.84
N HIS A 64 6.71 11.21 -10.93
CA HIS A 64 6.63 11.80 -12.27
C HIS A 64 5.21 11.93 -12.85
N LEU A 65 4.19 11.32 -12.23
CA LEU A 65 2.79 11.43 -12.64
C LEU A 65 2.03 12.55 -11.91
N ILE A 66 2.66 13.23 -10.96
CA ILE A 66 2.05 14.31 -10.19
C ILE A 66 2.90 15.58 -10.27
N ASP A 67 2.26 16.73 -10.06
CA ASP A 67 2.96 17.98 -9.77
C ASP A 67 3.19 18.05 -8.25
N VAL A 68 4.42 17.76 -7.82
CA VAL A 68 4.77 17.67 -6.39
C VAL A 68 4.56 19.01 -5.68
N MET A 69 4.66 20.13 -6.39
CA MET A 69 4.49 21.48 -5.83
C MET A 69 3.03 21.83 -5.52
N GLN A 70 2.07 20.98 -5.91
CA GLN A 70 0.68 21.11 -5.49
C GLN A 70 0.41 20.54 -4.09
N TYR A 71 1.41 19.92 -3.45
CA TYR A 71 1.27 19.28 -2.14
C TYR A 71 2.02 20.04 -1.05
N LEU A 72 1.44 20.11 0.16
CA LEU A 72 2.05 20.80 1.30
C LEU A 72 3.37 20.14 1.76
N LEU A 73 3.47 18.81 1.66
CA LEU A 73 4.61 18.01 2.11
C LEU A 73 4.85 16.84 1.15
N GLY A 74 6.10 16.61 0.80
CA GLY A 74 6.55 15.33 0.25
C GLY A 74 6.59 14.26 1.35
N SER A 75 6.18 13.03 1.01
CA SER A 75 6.19 11.90 1.95
C SER A 75 6.98 10.74 1.39
N VAL A 76 7.86 10.16 2.20
CA VAL A 76 8.62 8.96 1.89
C VAL A 76 8.37 7.92 2.98
N GLN A 77 8.04 6.70 2.58
CA GLN A 77 7.90 5.57 3.49
C GLN A 77 9.23 4.80 3.57
N PHE A 78 9.93 4.92 4.69
CA PHE A 78 11.17 4.18 4.91
C PHE A 78 10.97 2.80 5.56
N SER A 79 9.86 2.64 6.29
CA SER A 79 9.56 1.42 7.04
C SER A 79 8.07 1.10 7.05
N SER A 80 7.76 -0.15 7.37
CA SER A 80 6.40 -0.63 7.60
C SER A 80 6.38 -1.70 8.70
N GLY A 81 5.37 -1.64 9.56
CA GLY A 81 5.25 -2.49 10.76
C GLY A 81 5.80 -1.84 12.04
N CYS A 82 5.36 -2.32 13.20
CA CYS A 82 5.70 -1.76 14.51
C CYS A 82 5.75 -2.84 15.61
N PRO A 83 6.80 -2.90 16.45
CA PRO A 83 6.96 -3.96 17.46
C PRO A 83 6.16 -3.71 18.74
N TYR A 84 5.67 -2.49 18.93
CA TYR A 84 4.96 -2.11 20.14
C TYR A 84 3.56 -2.75 20.22
N THR A 85 3.02 -2.79 21.44
CA THR A 85 1.71 -3.38 21.77
C THR A 85 0.77 -2.33 22.33
N CYS A 86 0.79 -1.13 21.76
CA CYS A 86 -0.11 -0.05 22.14
C CYS A 86 -1.56 -0.47 21.88
N GLU A 87 -2.41 -0.44 22.91
CA GLU A 87 -3.81 -0.89 22.83
C GLU A 87 -4.68 -0.04 21.89
N PHE A 88 -4.24 1.19 21.61
CA PHE A 88 -4.94 2.16 20.76
C PHE A 88 -4.49 2.12 19.29
N CYS A 89 -3.46 1.33 18.97
CA CYS A 89 -2.77 1.40 17.68
C CYS A 89 -3.09 0.19 16.80
N ASP A 90 -3.52 0.44 15.57
CA ASP A 90 -3.83 -0.57 14.56
C ASP A 90 -2.62 -0.97 13.70
N ILE A 91 -1.51 -0.23 13.77
CA ILE A 91 -0.31 -0.45 12.95
C ILE A 91 0.21 -1.89 13.04
N PRO A 92 0.37 -2.53 14.21
CA PRO A 92 0.87 -3.91 14.27
C PRO A 92 -0.10 -4.92 13.64
N GLY A 93 -1.41 -4.65 13.68
CA GLY A 93 -2.44 -5.49 13.08
C GLY A 93 -2.49 -5.36 11.56
N LEU A 94 -2.36 -4.13 11.05
CA LEU A 94 -2.38 -3.83 9.61
C LEU A 94 -1.06 -4.22 8.93
N TYR A 95 0.06 -3.79 9.50
CA TYR A 95 1.38 -3.78 8.85
C TYR A 95 2.36 -4.82 9.43
N GLY A 96 1.93 -5.52 10.49
CA GLY A 96 2.73 -6.55 11.15
C GLY A 96 3.61 -6.00 12.29
N ARG A 97 4.08 -6.94 13.12
CA ARG A 97 4.84 -6.63 14.34
C ARG A 97 6.33 -6.41 14.13
N ASN A 98 6.86 -6.85 13.00
CA ASN A 98 8.28 -6.74 12.70
C ASN A 98 8.47 -5.60 11.70
N PRO A 99 9.14 -4.50 12.10
CA PRO A 99 9.50 -3.43 11.18
C PRO A 99 10.32 -3.99 10.02
N ARG A 100 9.86 -3.72 8.81
CA ARG A 100 10.58 -3.97 7.56
C ARG A 100 11.06 -2.62 7.06
N LEU A 101 12.24 -2.58 6.46
CA LEU A 101 12.90 -1.36 6.02
C LEU A 101 13.19 -1.41 4.52
N LYS A 102 13.12 -0.26 3.86
CA LYS A 102 13.79 -0.04 2.57
C LYS A 102 15.29 0.11 2.77
N SER A 103 16.07 -0.07 1.70
CA SER A 103 17.49 0.24 1.72
C SER A 103 17.73 1.76 1.73
N PRO A 104 18.86 2.25 2.26
CA PRO A 104 19.21 3.67 2.20
C PRO A 104 19.20 4.23 0.78
N GLU A 105 19.63 3.45 -0.21
CA GLU A 105 19.69 3.84 -1.61
C GLU A 105 18.30 4.08 -2.20
N GLN A 106 17.31 3.25 -1.84
CA GLN A 106 15.91 3.49 -2.24
C GLN A 106 15.38 4.80 -1.66
N ILE A 107 15.74 5.13 -0.40
CA ILE A 107 15.30 6.36 0.26
C ILE A 107 15.93 7.59 -0.38
N ILE A 108 17.24 7.56 -0.63
CA ILE A 108 17.93 8.66 -1.32
C ILE A 108 17.31 8.86 -2.70
N HIS A 109 17.08 7.78 -3.46
CA HIS A 109 16.48 7.88 -4.78
C HIS A 109 15.04 8.43 -4.77
N GLU A 110 14.22 8.12 -3.76
CA GLU A 110 12.88 8.71 -3.63
C GLU A 110 12.93 10.18 -3.20
N LEU A 111 13.89 10.57 -2.37
CA LEU A 111 14.11 11.97 -1.98
C LEU A 111 14.61 12.81 -3.16
N ASP A 112 15.54 12.29 -3.97
CA ASP A 112 16.05 12.96 -5.17
C ASP A 112 14.90 13.22 -6.16
N GLN A 113 14.02 12.23 -6.41
CA GLN A 113 12.85 12.40 -7.28
C GLN A 113 11.86 13.47 -6.78
N LEU A 114 11.67 13.58 -5.47
CA LEU A 114 10.84 14.64 -4.89
C LEU A 114 11.52 16.01 -5.06
N ALA A 115 12.82 16.11 -4.80
CA ALA A 115 13.57 17.35 -4.94
C ALA A 115 13.64 17.84 -6.40
N ASP A 116 13.80 16.93 -7.35
CA ASP A 116 13.81 17.22 -8.79
C ASP A 116 12.43 17.68 -9.30
N GLY A 117 11.35 17.27 -8.63
CA GLY A 117 9.98 17.67 -8.95
C GLY A 117 9.63 19.11 -8.57
N GLY A 118 10.42 19.75 -7.70
CA GLY A 118 10.17 21.10 -7.18
C GLY A 118 10.01 21.14 -5.68
#